data_AF-A7S767-F1
#
_entry.id   AF-A7S767-F1
#
_cell.length_a   1.000
_cell.length_b   1.000
_cell.length_c   1.000
_cell.angle_alpha   90.00
_cell.angle_beta   90.00
_cell.angle_gamma   90.00
#
_symmetry.space_group_name_H-M   'P 1'
#
loop_
_entity.id
_entity.type
_entity.pdbx_description
1 polymer ?
#
loop_
_entity_poly.entity_id
_entity_poly.type
_entity_poly.pdbx_seq_one_letter_code
_entity_poly.pdbx_strand_id
1 'polypeptide(L)'
;MTPHEVTSGELFKYKPKDQKWVWYEHENPVKMSNNYDVAALDNMIDITISYKRNSTIFVPYGYYVTKDEINKEDTNYAKDKAVGALWFVSNCWPKLRLQVAMKLAKYFPVHVFGDCAWPYFYWTPNRCPKGEPVCKSELNSKYKFYLAFENYNCQDYISEKYWHTLIRTNMVPILIAGVYNKELLIPGSYIDVLDFPGPKTLANYLHYLNSNDTAYNEYFRW
;
A
#
# COMPACT_ATOMS: atom_id res chain seq x y z
N MET A 1 17.12 5.97 -41.20
CA MET A 1 17.39 4.75 -40.41
C MET A 1 16.06 4.33 -39.80
N THR A 2 15.48 3.23 -40.27
CA THR A 2 14.33 2.59 -39.63
C THR A 2 14.77 2.03 -38.28
N PRO A 3 14.10 2.31 -37.16
CA PRO A 3 14.40 1.65 -35.91
C PRO A 3 14.17 0.15 -36.11
N HIS A 4 15.23 -0.65 -36.01
CA HIS A 4 15.07 -2.09 -35.83
C HIS A 4 14.52 -2.30 -34.42
N GLU A 5 13.30 -2.83 -34.30
CA GLU A 5 12.81 -3.37 -33.04
C GLU A 5 13.73 -4.53 -32.64
N VAL A 6 14.63 -4.27 -31.68
CA VAL A 6 15.41 -5.33 -31.05
C VAL A 6 14.45 -6.10 -30.15
N THR A 7 14.27 -7.38 -30.43
CA THR A 7 13.42 -8.23 -29.60
C THR A 7 14.10 -8.47 -28.24
N SER A 8 13.31 -8.72 -27.19
CA SER A 8 13.86 -9.01 -25.85
C SER A 8 14.86 -10.17 -25.87
N GLY A 9 14.62 -11.19 -26.70
CA GLY A 9 15.54 -12.34 -26.86
C GLY A 9 16.88 -12.01 -27.54
N GLU A 10 16.99 -10.90 -28.28
CA GLU A 10 18.24 -10.46 -28.90
C GLU A 10 19.07 -9.57 -27.96
N LEU A 11 18.39 -8.76 -27.13
CA LEU A 11 19.01 -7.96 -26.06
C LEU A 11 19.83 -8.85 -25.11
N PHE A 12 19.32 -10.02 -24.73
CA PHE A 12 19.98 -10.90 -23.75
C PHE A 12 21.23 -11.62 -24.25
N LYS A 13 21.49 -11.63 -25.57
CA LYS A 13 22.63 -12.39 -26.12
C LYS A 13 23.95 -11.63 -26.08
N TYR A 14 23.93 -10.29 -26.07
CA TYR A 14 25.15 -9.49 -26.09
C TYR A 14 24.96 -8.14 -25.40
N LYS A 15 25.32 -8.06 -24.11
CA LYS A 15 25.55 -6.77 -23.47
C LYS A 15 26.85 -6.16 -24.00
N PRO A 16 26.83 -4.99 -24.68
CA PRO A 16 28.05 -4.35 -25.17
C PRO A 16 28.99 -3.99 -24.00
N LYS A 17 30.30 -4.15 -24.23
CA LYS A 17 31.36 -4.06 -23.19
C LYS A 17 31.34 -2.76 -22.37
N ASP A 18 30.90 -1.65 -22.97
CA ASP A 18 30.90 -0.33 -22.34
C ASP A 18 29.49 0.21 -22.04
N GLN A 19 28.44 -0.57 -22.32
CA GLN A 19 27.07 -0.15 -22.06
C GLN A 19 26.65 -0.53 -20.64
N LYS A 20 26.25 0.48 -19.86
CA LYS A 20 25.59 0.26 -18.57
C LYS A 20 24.11 -0.02 -18.77
N TRP A 21 23.63 -1.07 -18.11
CA TRP A 21 22.22 -1.43 -18.09
C TRP A 21 21.63 -1.10 -16.73
N VAL A 22 20.53 -0.36 -16.76
CA VAL A 22 19.80 0.10 -15.58
C VAL A 22 18.48 -0.63 -15.51
N TRP A 23 18.22 -1.28 -14.37
CA TRP A 23 16.91 -1.85 -14.06
C TRP A 23 16.15 -0.91 -13.13
N TYR A 24 15.11 -0.26 -13.66
CA TYR A 24 14.20 0.56 -12.88
C TYR A 24 12.91 -0.21 -12.62
N GLU A 25 12.66 -0.56 -11.37
CA GLU A 25 11.47 -1.31 -10.99
C GLU A 25 10.98 -0.94 -9.60
N HIS A 26 9.67 -0.72 -9.51
CA HIS A 26 9.04 -0.23 -8.30
C HIS A 26 7.95 -1.16 -7.76
N GLU A 27 7.66 -2.25 -8.47
CA GLU A 27 6.68 -3.24 -8.11
C GLU A 27 7.31 -4.46 -7.42
N ASN A 28 6.50 -5.24 -6.71
CA ASN A 28 6.98 -6.34 -5.89
C ASN A 28 7.60 -7.51 -6.70
N PRO A 29 8.59 -8.24 -6.16
CA PRO A 29 9.29 -9.31 -6.87
C PRO A 29 8.37 -10.43 -7.37
N VAL A 30 7.29 -10.74 -6.67
CA VAL A 30 6.33 -11.78 -7.11
C VAL A 30 5.64 -11.35 -8.39
N LYS A 31 5.22 -10.08 -8.47
CA LYS A 31 4.61 -9.53 -9.69
C LYS A 31 5.61 -9.42 -10.83
N MET A 32 6.89 -9.21 -10.52
CA MET A 32 7.98 -9.19 -11.50
C MET A 32 8.27 -10.54 -12.10
N SER A 33 8.50 -11.57 -11.28
CA SER A 33 8.77 -12.93 -11.75
C SER A 33 7.63 -13.53 -12.58
N ASN A 34 6.41 -13.00 -12.44
CA ASN A 34 5.27 -13.41 -13.27
C ASN A 34 5.26 -12.79 -14.68
N ASN A 35 5.94 -11.67 -14.90
CA ASN A 35 5.93 -10.97 -16.20
C ASN A 35 7.28 -11.04 -16.93
N TYR A 36 8.37 -11.36 -16.22
CA TYR A 36 9.73 -11.35 -16.76
C TYR A 36 10.51 -12.59 -16.35
N ASP A 37 11.34 -13.09 -17.26
CA ASP A 37 12.40 -14.03 -16.94
C ASP A 37 13.57 -13.27 -16.28
N VAL A 38 13.44 -13.06 -14.97
CA VAL A 38 14.48 -12.41 -14.16
C VAL A 38 15.77 -13.22 -14.09
N ALA A 39 15.73 -14.53 -14.33
CA ALA A 39 16.94 -15.35 -14.37
C ALA A 39 17.77 -15.08 -15.64
N ALA A 40 17.11 -14.82 -16.77
CA ALA A 40 17.78 -14.40 -18.00
C ALA A 40 18.52 -13.05 -17.88
N LEU A 41 18.19 -12.26 -16.86
CA LEU A 41 18.81 -10.96 -16.57
C LEU A 41 19.96 -11.04 -15.56
N ASP A 42 20.25 -12.24 -15.04
CA ASP A 42 21.27 -12.40 -14.02
C ASP A 42 22.64 -11.96 -14.55
N ASN A 43 23.37 -11.19 -13.74
CA ASN A 43 24.65 -10.55 -14.08
C ASN A 43 24.63 -9.59 -15.29
N MET A 44 23.47 -9.30 -15.90
CA MET A 44 23.36 -8.35 -17.01
C MET A 44 23.14 -6.91 -16.55
N ILE A 45 22.53 -6.71 -15.38
CA ILE A 45 22.18 -5.40 -14.83
C ILE A 45 23.34 -4.83 -14.00
N ASP A 46 23.78 -3.61 -14.32
CA ASP A 46 24.82 -2.92 -13.53
C ASP A 46 24.25 -2.10 -12.38
N ILE A 47 23.10 -1.46 -12.63
CA ILE A 47 22.50 -0.49 -11.70
C ILE A 47 21.06 -0.90 -11.49
N THR A 48 20.69 -1.10 -10.24
CA THR A 48 19.29 -1.30 -9.84
C THR A 48 18.77 -0.03 -9.19
N ILE A 49 17.60 0.42 -9.64
CA ILE A 49 16.88 1.57 -9.07
C ILE A 49 15.53 1.04 -8.58
N SER A 50 15.33 0.98 -7.25
CA SER A 50 14.14 0.36 -6.66
C SER A 50 13.90 0.81 -5.21
N TYR A 51 12.73 0.46 -4.67
CA TYR A 51 12.38 0.61 -3.25
C TYR A 51 13.15 -0.36 -2.34
N LYS A 52 13.90 -1.31 -2.89
CA LYS A 52 14.71 -2.24 -2.10
C LYS A 52 15.93 -1.51 -1.53
N ARG A 53 16.19 -1.66 -0.22
CA ARG A 53 17.32 -0.99 0.45
C ARG A 53 18.69 -1.49 -0.03
N ASN A 54 18.74 -2.68 -0.63
CA ASN A 54 19.95 -3.24 -1.23
C ASN A 54 20.11 -2.95 -2.73
N SER A 55 19.28 -2.08 -3.30
CA SER A 55 19.47 -1.60 -4.68
C SER A 55 20.65 -0.63 -4.79
N THR A 56 21.21 -0.48 -6.00
CA THR A 56 22.31 0.45 -6.27
C THR A 56 21.89 1.90 -5.98
N ILE A 57 20.67 2.26 -6.38
CA ILE A 57 20.04 3.55 -6.10
C ILE A 57 18.69 3.28 -5.42
N PHE A 58 18.66 3.51 -4.11
CA PHE A 58 17.45 3.36 -3.31
C PHE A 58 16.47 4.50 -3.57
N VAL A 59 15.32 4.15 -4.15
CA VAL A 59 14.21 5.07 -4.44
C VAL A 59 12.95 4.46 -3.83
N PRO A 60 12.61 4.77 -2.56
CA PRO A 60 11.38 4.31 -1.95
C PRO A 60 10.18 5.15 -2.44
N TYR A 61 8.96 4.62 -2.24
CA TYR A 61 7.72 5.37 -2.48
C TYR A 61 7.57 6.61 -1.59
N GLY A 62 8.23 6.61 -0.43
CA GLY A 62 8.28 7.72 0.49
C GLY A 62 9.30 7.46 1.59
N TYR A 63 9.65 8.52 2.30
CA TYR A 63 10.51 8.48 3.47
C TYR A 63 10.03 9.57 4.44
N TYR A 64 10.41 9.43 5.70
CA TYR A 64 10.17 10.46 6.71
C TYR A 64 11.51 10.88 7.32
N VAL A 65 11.52 12.09 7.86
CA VAL A 65 12.63 12.64 8.62
C VAL A 65 12.07 13.21 9.92
N THR A 66 12.81 13.07 11.01
CA THR A 66 12.47 13.76 12.25
C THR A 66 12.82 15.25 12.09
N LYS A 67 11.91 16.11 12.51
CA LYS A 67 12.13 17.55 12.63
C LYS A 67 11.77 17.98 14.05
N ASP A 68 12.32 19.11 14.49
CA ASP A 68 11.90 19.74 15.74
C ASP A 68 10.38 20.01 15.70
N GLU A 69 9.77 20.06 16.89
CA GLU A 69 8.31 20.20 17.05
C GLU A 69 7.76 21.31 16.15
N ILE A 70 6.96 20.90 15.17
CA ILE A 70 6.17 21.82 14.36
C ILE A 70 4.91 22.11 15.17
N ASN A 71 4.60 23.39 15.38
CA ASN A 71 3.29 23.80 15.93
C ASN A 71 2.19 23.22 15.03
N LYS A 72 1.61 22.10 15.46
CA LYS A 72 0.46 21.50 14.79
C LYS A 72 -0.81 22.14 15.33
N GLU A 73 -1.68 22.54 14.42
CA GLU A 73 -3.03 22.96 14.78
C GLU A 73 -3.77 21.78 15.46
N ASP A 74 -4.57 22.09 16.48
CA ASP A 74 -5.41 21.12 17.17
C ASP A 74 -6.58 20.69 16.27
N THR A 75 -6.29 19.78 15.35
CA THR A 75 -7.25 19.25 14.37
C THR A 75 -7.84 17.95 14.87
N ASN A 76 -9.16 17.90 15.04
CA ASN A 76 -9.84 16.63 15.25
C ASN A 76 -10.04 15.90 13.90
N TYR A 77 -9.12 15.00 13.56
CA TYR A 77 -9.14 14.19 12.34
C TYR A 77 -10.28 13.16 12.31
N ALA A 78 -10.93 12.89 13.44
CA ALA A 78 -12.07 11.97 13.54
C ALA A 78 -13.43 12.65 13.24
N LYS A 79 -13.49 13.98 13.25
CA LYS A 79 -14.74 14.74 13.13
C LYS A 79 -15.48 14.41 11.82
N ASP A 80 -16.79 14.21 11.93
CA ASP A 80 -17.73 13.96 10.82
C ASP A 80 -17.43 12.70 9.98
N LYS A 81 -16.59 11.79 10.50
CA LYS A 81 -16.26 10.53 9.83
C LYS A 81 -17.19 9.39 10.25
N ALA A 82 -17.61 8.63 9.25
CA ALA A 82 -18.38 7.41 9.40
C ALA A 82 -17.55 6.26 9.98
N VAL A 83 -18.26 5.33 10.62
CA VAL A 83 -17.74 4.06 11.11
C VAL A 83 -17.45 3.14 9.92
N GLY A 84 -16.20 2.71 9.78
CA GLY A 84 -15.80 1.68 8.82
C GLY A 84 -14.41 1.89 8.24
N ALA A 85 -13.96 0.90 7.48
CA ALA A 85 -12.73 0.95 6.70
C ALA A 85 -13.05 1.02 5.22
N LEU A 86 -12.35 1.89 4.50
CA LEU A 86 -12.42 2.02 3.05
C LEU A 86 -11.34 1.14 2.40
N TRP A 87 -11.67 0.52 1.25
CA TRP A 87 -10.67 -0.19 0.46
C TRP A 87 -10.95 -0.11 -1.04
N PHE A 88 -10.02 0.52 -1.79
CA PHE A 88 -10.00 0.45 -3.25
C PHE A 88 -9.07 -0.67 -3.72
N VAL A 89 -9.62 -1.67 -4.41
CA VAL A 89 -8.85 -2.85 -4.82
C VAL A 89 -9.35 -3.46 -6.14
N SER A 90 -8.42 -3.60 -7.09
CA SER A 90 -8.69 -4.18 -8.42
C SER A 90 -7.90 -5.45 -8.75
N ASN A 91 -6.80 -5.73 -8.02
CA ASN A 91 -5.99 -6.91 -8.28
C ASN A 91 -6.38 -8.07 -7.35
N CYS A 92 -7.17 -9.03 -7.82
CA CYS A 92 -7.75 -10.07 -6.95
C CYS A 92 -6.91 -11.36 -6.89
N TRP A 93 -5.72 -11.34 -7.48
CA TRP A 93 -4.79 -12.46 -7.48
C TRP A 93 -4.19 -12.73 -6.09
N PRO A 94 -3.72 -11.71 -5.35
CA PRO A 94 -3.11 -11.97 -4.05
C PRO A 94 -4.16 -12.33 -3.00
N LYS A 95 -4.10 -13.58 -2.53
CA LYS A 95 -5.16 -14.14 -1.67
C LYS A 95 -5.08 -13.68 -0.22
N LEU A 96 -3.88 -13.43 0.31
CA LEU A 96 -3.69 -13.05 1.70
C LEU A 96 -4.51 -11.80 2.07
N ARG A 97 -4.39 -10.71 1.32
CA ARG A 97 -5.12 -9.47 1.59
C ARG A 97 -6.64 -9.62 1.49
N LEU A 98 -7.12 -10.41 0.53
CA LEU A 98 -8.55 -10.70 0.39
C LEU A 98 -9.05 -11.48 1.62
N GLN A 99 -8.32 -12.52 2.04
CA GLN A 99 -8.67 -13.33 3.21
C GLN A 99 -8.67 -12.52 4.50
N VAL A 100 -7.68 -11.65 4.71
CA VAL A 100 -7.60 -10.77 5.88
C VAL A 100 -8.78 -9.79 5.88
N ALA A 101 -9.03 -9.10 4.77
CA ALA A 101 -10.16 -8.18 4.65
C ALA A 101 -11.52 -8.87 4.86
N MET A 102 -11.74 -10.06 4.26
CA MET A 102 -12.96 -10.84 4.46
C MET A 102 -13.14 -11.29 5.92
N LYS A 103 -12.06 -11.69 6.60
CA LYS A 103 -12.11 -12.06 8.02
C LYS A 103 -12.44 -10.87 8.91
N LEU A 104 -11.87 -9.70 8.62
CA LEU A 104 -12.18 -8.44 9.33
C LEU A 104 -13.63 -7.99 9.09
N ALA A 105 -14.12 -8.11 7.85
CA ALA A 105 -15.47 -7.72 7.45
C ALA A 105 -16.59 -8.45 8.21
N LYS A 106 -16.28 -9.58 8.88
CA LYS A 106 -17.22 -10.28 9.77
C LYS A 106 -17.52 -9.54 11.07
N TYR A 107 -16.64 -8.62 11.48
CA TYR A 107 -16.68 -7.96 12.80
C TYR A 107 -16.64 -6.42 12.72
N PHE A 108 -16.21 -5.87 11.58
CA PHE A 108 -16.09 -4.44 11.35
C PHE A 108 -16.54 -4.08 9.94
N PRO A 109 -17.27 -2.96 9.71
CA PRO A 109 -17.67 -2.55 8.37
C PRO A 109 -16.47 -2.28 7.47
N VAL A 110 -16.37 -3.01 6.36
CA VAL A 110 -15.36 -2.80 5.32
C VAL A 110 -16.09 -2.51 4.01
N HIS A 111 -15.91 -1.30 3.47
CA HIS A 111 -16.51 -0.88 2.21
C HIS A 111 -15.48 -1.00 1.10
N VAL A 112 -15.80 -1.85 0.12
CA VAL A 112 -14.87 -2.26 -0.93
C VAL A 112 -15.32 -1.71 -2.27
N PHE A 113 -14.39 -1.13 -3.01
CA PHE A 113 -14.61 -0.57 -4.34
C PHE A 113 -13.55 -1.08 -5.32
N GLY A 114 -13.92 -1.20 -6.59
CA GLY A 114 -13.05 -1.73 -7.65
C GLY A 114 -13.33 -3.19 -8.00
N ASP A 115 -12.46 -3.77 -8.83
CA ASP A 115 -12.74 -5.04 -9.52
C ASP A 115 -12.82 -6.24 -8.56
N CYS A 116 -12.33 -6.12 -7.31
CA CYS A 116 -12.47 -7.18 -6.32
C CYS A 116 -13.73 -7.07 -5.45
N ALA A 117 -14.52 -5.99 -5.57
CA ALA A 117 -15.77 -5.86 -4.83
C ALA A 117 -16.74 -7.00 -5.21
N TRP A 118 -16.85 -7.33 -6.50
CA TRP A 118 -17.54 -8.52 -6.96
C TRP A 118 -16.52 -9.56 -7.45
N PRO A 119 -16.61 -10.85 -7.07
CA PRO A 119 -17.63 -11.49 -6.23
C PRO A 119 -17.29 -11.50 -4.72
N TYR A 120 -16.10 -11.03 -4.31
CA TYR A 120 -15.59 -11.30 -2.96
C TYR A 120 -16.28 -10.50 -1.84
N PHE A 121 -16.84 -9.33 -2.16
CA PHE A 121 -17.46 -8.38 -1.24
C PHE A 121 -18.79 -7.87 -1.79
N TYR A 122 -19.58 -8.76 -2.39
CA TYR A 122 -20.82 -8.42 -3.12
C TYR A 122 -21.87 -7.68 -2.29
N TRP A 123 -21.76 -7.72 -0.96
CA TRP A 123 -22.63 -6.99 -0.04
C TRP A 123 -22.27 -5.50 0.09
N THR A 124 -21.11 -5.09 -0.41
CA THR A 124 -20.66 -3.69 -0.34
C THR A 124 -21.16 -2.89 -1.54
N PRO A 125 -21.54 -1.61 -1.36
CA PRO A 125 -22.03 -0.79 -2.46
C PRO A 125 -20.88 -0.40 -3.40
N ASN A 126 -20.83 -0.99 -4.60
CA ASN A 126 -19.84 -0.66 -5.63
C ASN A 126 -20.28 0.53 -6.52
N ARG A 127 -20.54 1.69 -5.90
CA ARG A 127 -21.06 2.89 -6.59
C ARG A 127 -19.99 3.91 -7.01
N CYS A 128 -18.72 3.55 -6.88
CA CYS A 128 -17.60 4.42 -7.22
C CYS A 128 -16.78 3.81 -8.37
N PRO A 129 -17.02 4.21 -9.63
CA PRO A 129 -16.27 3.72 -10.77
C PRO A 129 -14.77 4.00 -10.65
N LYS A 130 -13.96 3.10 -11.20
CA LYS A 130 -12.52 3.28 -11.25
C LYS A 130 -12.18 4.55 -12.04
N GLY A 131 -11.30 5.36 -11.47
CA GLY A 131 -10.83 6.59 -12.10
C GLY A 131 -11.70 7.81 -11.84
N GLU A 132 -12.79 7.69 -11.06
CA GLU A 132 -13.66 8.83 -10.79
C GLU A 132 -13.21 9.66 -9.58
N PRO A 133 -12.61 10.85 -9.77
CA PRO A 133 -11.91 11.56 -8.69
C PRO A 133 -12.85 12.16 -7.66
N VAL A 134 -14.04 12.64 -8.07
CA VAL A 134 -14.99 13.31 -7.16
C VAL A 134 -15.51 12.29 -6.16
N CYS A 135 -15.99 11.15 -6.65
CA CYS A 135 -16.45 10.05 -5.81
C CYS A 135 -15.36 9.56 -4.85
N LYS A 136 -14.12 9.40 -5.35
CA LYS A 136 -12.99 8.97 -4.51
C LYS A 136 -12.69 9.97 -3.39
N SER A 137 -12.71 11.27 -3.70
CA SER A 137 -12.47 12.34 -2.73
C SER A 137 -13.55 12.36 -1.65
N GLU A 138 -14.82 12.24 -2.04
CA GLU A 138 -15.95 12.16 -1.11
C GLU A 138 -15.88 10.94 -0.19
N LEU A 139 -15.42 9.79 -0.68
CA LEU A 139 -15.23 8.62 0.15
C LEU A 139 -14.05 8.83 1.12
N ASN A 140 -12.93 9.36 0.66
CA ASN A 140 -11.75 9.60 1.50
C ASN A 140 -12.03 10.53 2.69
N SER A 141 -12.95 11.50 2.55
CA SER A 141 -13.33 12.38 3.66
C SER A 141 -14.24 11.71 4.69
N LYS A 142 -14.93 10.63 4.33
CA LYS A 142 -15.95 9.98 5.16
C LYS A 142 -15.44 8.87 6.06
N TYR A 143 -14.27 8.27 5.83
CA TYR A 143 -13.81 7.13 6.63
C TYR A 143 -12.70 7.49 7.59
N LYS A 144 -12.64 6.79 8.73
CA LYS A 144 -11.53 6.85 9.70
C LYS A 144 -10.36 5.95 9.29
N PHE A 145 -10.64 4.81 8.63
CA PHE A 145 -9.61 3.81 8.31
C PHE A 145 -9.54 3.52 6.82
N TYR A 146 -8.33 3.20 6.36
CA TYR A 146 -8.10 2.70 5.01
C TYR A 146 -7.32 1.38 5.04
N LEU A 147 -7.77 0.37 4.30
CA LEU A 147 -7.01 -0.88 4.15
C LEU A 147 -5.87 -0.66 3.15
N ALA A 148 -4.70 -0.27 3.64
CA ALA A 148 -3.48 -0.07 2.86
C ALA A 148 -2.73 -1.38 2.62
N PHE A 149 -3.45 -2.42 2.17
CA PHE A 149 -2.91 -3.75 1.97
C PHE A 149 -2.18 -3.88 0.63
N GLU A 150 -0.90 -4.25 0.70
CA GLU A 150 -0.09 -4.49 -0.49
C GLU A 150 -0.58 -5.66 -1.33
N ASN A 151 -0.13 -5.71 -2.59
CA ASN A 151 -0.35 -6.87 -3.44
C ASN A 151 0.30 -8.09 -2.77
N TYR A 152 1.58 -8.01 -2.44
CA TYR A 152 2.31 -9.05 -1.73
C TYR A 152 3.13 -8.42 -0.61
N ASN A 153 3.23 -9.12 0.53
CA ASN A 153 4.05 -8.68 1.64
C ASN A 153 5.51 -9.04 1.34
N CYS A 154 6.26 -8.08 0.82
CA CYS A 154 7.67 -8.23 0.49
C CYS A 154 8.52 -7.29 1.36
N GLN A 155 9.73 -7.71 1.71
CA GLN A 155 10.67 -6.87 2.44
C GLN A 155 10.87 -5.52 1.72
N ASP A 156 10.89 -4.42 2.47
CA ASP A 156 10.97 -3.03 2.01
C ASP A 156 9.80 -2.50 1.15
N TYR A 157 8.83 -3.35 0.75
CA TYR A 157 7.77 -2.93 -0.17
C TYR A 157 6.62 -2.23 0.57
N ILE A 158 6.77 -0.92 0.75
CA ILE A 158 5.76 -0.03 1.32
C ILE A 158 5.39 0.99 0.24
N SER A 159 4.23 0.81 -0.38
CA SER A 159 3.85 1.51 -1.60
C SER A 159 3.09 2.81 -1.37
N GLU A 160 2.53 3.36 -2.45
CA GLU A 160 1.59 4.47 -2.42
C GLU A 160 0.39 4.22 -1.50
N LYS A 161 0.03 2.96 -1.22
CA LYS A 161 -1.12 2.61 -0.37
C LYS A 161 -0.96 3.14 1.05
N TYR A 162 0.23 2.99 1.63
CA TYR A 162 0.55 3.55 2.94
C TYR A 162 0.75 5.06 2.84
N TRP A 163 1.67 5.49 1.96
CA TRP A 163 2.10 6.89 1.89
C TRP A 163 0.97 7.83 1.50
N HIS A 164 0.18 7.52 0.46
CA HIS A 164 -0.93 8.37 0.05
C HIS A 164 -2.07 8.36 1.08
N THR A 165 -2.27 7.28 1.82
CA THR A 165 -3.25 7.28 2.91
C THR A 165 -2.85 8.31 3.95
N LEU A 166 -1.60 8.30 4.41
CA LEU A 166 -1.14 9.23 5.43
C LEU A 166 -1.09 10.69 4.97
N ILE A 167 -0.53 10.96 3.78
CA ILE A 167 -0.21 12.34 3.38
C ILE A 167 -1.31 13.02 2.57
N ARG A 168 -2.25 12.25 2.00
CA ARG A 168 -3.32 12.78 1.13
C ARG A 168 -4.71 12.59 1.71
N THR A 169 -4.81 11.94 2.88
CA THR A 169 -6.10 11.70 3.54
C THR A 169 -5.94 11.87 5.04
N ASN A 170 -7.07 12.03 5.74
CA ASN A 170 -7.10 12.07 7.21
C ASN A 170 -7.41 10.69 7.81
N MET A 171 -7.04 9.60 7.13
CA MET A 171 -7.33 8.22 7.55
C MET A 171 -6.11 7.56 8.16
N VAL A 172 -6.36 6.65 9.10
CA VAL A 172 -5.31 5.77 9.64
C VAL A 172 -5.17 4.54 8.72
N PRO A 173 -3.99 4.29 8.13
CA PRO A 173 -3.74 3.08 7.34
C PRO A 173 -3.71 1.84 8.22
N ILE A 174 -4.44 0.81 7.79
CA ILE A 174 -4.36 -0.55 8.32
C ILE A 174 -3.49 -1.37 7.37
N LEU A 175 -2.42 -1.94 7.91
CA LEU A 175 -1.37 -2.65 7.16
C LEU A 175 -1.36 -4.13 7.53
N ILE A 176 -0.82 -4.95 6.62
CA ILE A 176 -0.34 -6.28 6.96
C ILE A 176 1.18 -6.18 7.02
N ALA A 177 1.72 -5.70 8.14
CA ALA A 177 3.07 -5.17 8.16
C ALA A 177 4.19 -6.24 8.11
N GLY A 178 3.83 -7.53 8.23
CA GLY A 178 4.63 -8.68 7.82
C GLY A 178 6.16 -8.58 7.96
N VAL A 179 6.85 -8.97 6.89
CA VAL A 179 8.31 -8.81 6.70
C VAL A 179 8.72 -7.38 6.33
N TYR A 180 7.85 -6.38 6.54
CA TYR A 180 8.29 -5.00 6.34
C TYR A 180 9.30 -4.64 7.40
N ASN A 181 10.27 -3.84 6.99
CA ASN A 181 11.11 -3.16 7.95
C ASN A 181 10.24 -2.05 8.54
N LYS A 182 9.69 -2.29 9.74
CA LYS A 182 8.84 -1.31 10.46
C LYS A 182 9.55 0.05 10.60
N GLU A 183 10.88 0.07 10.55
CA GLU A 183 11.74 1.28 10.47
C GLU A 183 11.37 2.24 9.32
N LEU A 184 10.86 1.71 8.20
CA LEU A 184 10.44 2.49 7.03
C LEU A 184 9.05 3.11 7.19
N LEU A 185 8.29 2.67 8.20
CA LEU A 185 7.00 3.24 8.57
C LEU A 185 7.22 4.33 9.63
N ILE A 186 6.38 5.35 9.58
CA ILE A 186 6.38 6.44 10.56
C ILE A 186 5.82 5.87 11.87
N PRO A 187 6.57 5.89 12.98
CA PRO A 187 6.12 5.35 14.26
C PRO A 187 4.77 5.94 14.69
N GLY A 188 3.86 5.09 15.15
CA GLY A 188 2.55 5.51 15.66
C GLY A 188 1.54 5.96 14.60
N SER A 189 1.87 5.94 13.31
CA SER A 189 0.98 6.45 12.25
C SER A 189 0.01 5.40 11.66
N TYR A 190 0.13 4.12 12.04
CA TYR A 190 -0.57 3.02 11.38
C TYR A 190 -1.00 1.92 12.35
N ILE A 191 -1.92 1.07 11.88
CA ILE A 191 -2.37 -0.13 12.59
C ILE A 191 -1.87 -1.36 11.84
N ASP A 192 -1.09 -2.23 12.47
CA ASP A 192 -0.68 -3.52 11.91
C ASP A 192 -1.67 -4.61 12.32
N VAL A 193 -2.24 -5.35 11.36
CA VAL A 193 -3.11 -6.48 11.69
C VAL A 193 -2.38 -7.58 12.48
N LEU A 194 -1.05 -7.65 12.39
CA LEU A 194 -0.24 -8.64 13.09
C LEU A 194 -0.02 -8.34 14.57
N ASP A 195 -0.31 -7.11 15.01
CA ASP A 195 -0.24 -6.73 16.43
C ASP A 195 -1.48 -7.25 17.21
N PHE A 196 -2.42 -7.92 16.53
CA PHE A 196 -3.65 -8.44 17.12
C PHE A 196 -3.71 -9.97 17.04
N PRO A 197 -4.17 -10.67 18.09
CA PRO A 197 -4.35 -12.13 18.06
C PRO A 197 -5.31 -12.64 16.99
N GLY A 198 -6.18 -11.77 16.46
CA GLY A 198 -7.11 -12.14 15.40
C GLY A 198 -8.03 -11.00 14.96
N PRO A 199 -8.83 -11.24 13.91
CA PRO A 199 -9.67 -10.22 13.26
C PRO A 199 -10.73 -9.62 14.19
N LYS A 200 -11.24 -10.40 15.16
CA LYS A 200 -12.22 -9.92 16.15
C LYS A 200 -11.58 -8.91 17.12
N THR A 201 -10.37 -9.17 17.59
CA THR A 201 -9.65 -8.24 18.48
C THR A 201 -9.27 -6.96 17.75
N LEU A 202 -8.81 -7.07 16.51
CA LEU A 202 -8.60 -5.90 15.64
C LEU A 202 -9.90 -5.10 15.49
N ALA A 203 -11.01 -5.75 15.14
CA ALA A 203 -12.30 -5.07 15.01
C ALA A 203 -12.75 -4.35 16.28
N ASN A 204 -12.58 -4.97 17.46
CA ASN A 204 -12.88 -4.33 18.74
C ASN A 204 -12.04 -3.06 18.95
N TYR A 205 -10.76 -3.10 18.57
CA TYR A 205 -9.88 -1.93 18.65
C TYR A 205 -10.31 -0.83 17.68
N LEU A 206 -10.69 -1.17 16.45
CA LEU A 206 -11.23 -0.20 15.49
C LEU A 206 -12.55 0.43 15.97
N HIS A 207 -13.41 -0.33 16.64
CA HIS A 207 -14.62 0.21 17.28
C HIS A 207 -14.30 1.15 18.44
N TYR A 208 -13.30 0.82 19.27
CA TYR A 208 -12.80 1.72 20.31
C TYR A 208 -12.29 3.05 19.74
N LEU A 209 -11.50 3.01 18.66
CA LEU A 209 -11.05 4.22 17.99
C LEU A 209 -12.18 5.01 17.30
N ASN A 210 -13.24 4.33 16.85
CA ASN A 210 -14.43 5.03 16.34
C ASN A 210 -15.15 5.84 17.42
N SER A 211 -15.20 5.33 18.65
CA SER A 211 -15.89 5.99 19.78
C SER A 211 -15.01 6.89 20.64
N ASN A 212 -13.69 6.87 20.41
CA ASN A 212 -12.72 7.66 21.16
C ASN A 212 -11.86 8.51 20.22
N ASP A 213 -12.31 9.74 19.99
CA ASP A 213 -11.60 10.69 19.13
C ASP A 213 -10.20 11.01 19.67
N THR A 214 -10.01 11.12 20.98
CA THR A 214 -8.67 11.34 21.57
C THR A 214 -7.71 10.23 21.15
N ALA A 215 -8.11 8.97 21.34
CA ALA A 215 -7.29 7.82 20.95
C ALA A 215 -7.06 7.73 19.44
N TYR A 216 -8.05 8.10 18.62
CA TYR A 216 -7.89 8.15 17.17
C TYR A 216 -6.89 9.23 16.73
N ASN A 217 -6.93 10.41 17.35
CA ASN A 217 -6.05 11.53 16.99
C ASN A 217 -4.58 11.29 17.38
N GLU A 218 -4.28 10.35 18.28
CA GLU A 218 -2.89 9.93 18.55
C GLU A 218 -2.16 9.45 17.29
N TYR A 219 -2.88 8.86 16.31
CA TYR A 219 -2.32 8.40 15.04
C TYR A 219 -1.83 9.52 14.10
N PHE A 220 -2.06 10.78 14.45
CA PHE A 220 -1.67 11.95 13.66
C PHE A 220 -0.61 12.81 14.36
N ARG A 221 -0.05 12.32 15.48
CA ARG A 221 0.97 13.03 16.28
C ARG A 221 2.41 12.88 15.77
N TRP A 222 2.65 11.98 14.84
CA TRP A 222 3.97 11.70 14.25
C TRP A 222 4.65 12.87 13.55
#